data_AF-A0A956ISH3-F1
#
_entry.id   AF-A0A956ISH3-F1
#
_cell.length_a   1.000
_cell.length_b   1.000
_cell.length_c   1.000
_cell.angle_alpha   90.00
_cell.angle_beta   90.00
_cell.angle_gamma   90.00
#
_symmetry.space_group_name_H-M   'P 1'
#
loop_
_entity.id
_entity.type
_entity.pdbx_description
1 polymer ?
#
loop_
_entity_poly.entity_id
_entity_poly.type
_entity_poly.pdbx_seq_one_letter_code
_entity_poly.pdbx_strand_id
1 'polypeptide(L)'
;MQASLTTQVDLWDVAVFAELAVWEMRPDLQVLCAAAQTHGCLDEEAIDAVLPGISARGRTNLLRHMGYIHLIDRSGSLTGLGRRCASAGEAPSWEQGVYHLLVASHPLFGCHVLDFKRTSGDAFDRDFDSV
;
A
#
# COMPACT_ATOMS: atom_id res chain seq x y z
N MET A 1 -3.88 2.43 -37.63
CA MET A 1 -5.12 3.23 -37.59
C MET A 1 -5.03 4.10 -36.34
N GLN A 2 -5.11 5.42 -36.48
CA GLN A 2 -4.99 6.36 -35.37
C GLN A 2 -6.38 6.94 -35.09
N ALA A 3 -6.83 6.86 -33.84
CA ALA A 3 -8.07 7.50 -33.40
C ALA A 3 -7.70 8.76 -32.59
N SER A 4 -8.45 9.83 -32.79
CA SER A 4 -8.29 11.10 -32.08
C SER A 4 -9.53 11.36 -31.25
N LEU A 5 -9.34 11.66 -29.96
CA LEU A 5 -10.42 12.11 -29.08
C LEU A 5 -10.66 13.60 -29.37
N THR A 6 -11.84 13.95 -29.89
CA THR A 6 -12.19 15.34 -30.25
C THR A 6 -13.08 16.02 -29.21
N THR A 7 -13.80 15.22 -28.41
CA THR A 7 -14.58 15.72 -27.29
C THR A 7 -13.66 16.13 -26.15
N GLN A 8 -13.98 17.26 -25.50
CA GLN A 8 -13.23 17.74 -24.35
C GLN A 8 -13.36 16.78 -23.17
N VAL A 9 -12.29 16.64 -22.40
CA VAL A 9 -12.29 15.90 -21.14
C VAL A 9 -12.46 16.93 -20.03
N ASP A 10 -13.52 16.78 -19.24
CA ASP A 10 -13.78 17.65 -18.10
C ASP A 10 -12.91 17.22 -16.92
N LEU A 11 -12.29 18.18 -16.25
CA LEU A 11 -11.49 17.95 -15.05
C LEU A 11 -12.17 18.60 -13.84
N TRP A 12 -12.29 17.82 -12.77
CA TRP A 12 -12.88 18.24 -11.50
C TRP A 12 -11.85 18.11 -10.39
N ASP A 13 -11.77 19.12 -9.53
CA ASP A 13 -11.10 19.02 -8.23
C ASP A 13 -12.19 18.83 -7.17
N VAL A 14 -12.17 17.68 -6.49
CA VAL A 14 -13.17 17.32 -5.50
C VAL A 14 -12.51 16.99 -4.17
N ALA A 15 -12.91 17.68 -3.11
CA ALA A 15 -12.54 17.34 -1.75
C ALA A 15 -13.48 16.27 -1.18
N VAL A 16 -12.94 15.14 -0.75
CA VAL A 16 -13.70 14.03 -0.16
C VAL A 16 -13.08 13.57 1.16
N PHE A 17 -13.92 13.12 2.09
CA PHE A 17 -13.47 12.31 3.22
C PHE A 17 -13.58 10.84 2.84
N ALA A 18 -12.46 10.14 2.76
CA ALA A 18 -12.39 8.78 2.22
C ALA A 18 -11.31 7.95 2.92
N GLU A 19 -11.39 6.63 2.73
CA GLU A 19 -10.29 5.71 2.97
C GLU A 19 -9.65 5.38 1.62
N LEU A 20 -8.35 5.61 1.50
CA LEU A 20 -7.58 5.41 0.28
C LEU A 20 -6.55 4.31 0.50
N ALA A 21 -6.48 3.36 -0.45
CA ALA A 21 -5.42 2.37 -0.50
C ALA A 21 -4.37 2.79 -1.51
N VAL A 22 -3.16 3.10 -1.05
CA VAL A 22 -2.05 3.53 -1.89
C VAL A 22 -0.90 2.54 -1.85
N TRP A 23 -0.15 2.46 -2.94
CA TRP A 23 1.12 1.73 -2.95
C TRP A 23 2.19 2.62 -2.37
N GLU A 24 2.78 2.20 -1.26
CA GLU A 24 3.87 2.91 -0.62
C GLU A 24 5.11 2.04 -0.50
N MET A 25 6.26 2.70 -0.51
CA MET A 25 7.53 2.06 -0.21
C MET A 25 7.55 1.64 1.26
N ARG A 26 7.69 0.33 1.49
CA ARG A 26 7.73 -0.31 2.81
C ARG A 26 8.95 -1.22 2.92
N PRO A 27 10.16 -0.63 3.12
CA PRO A 27 11.39 -1.40 3.25
C PRO A 27 11.34 -2.42 4.38
N ASP A 28 10.63 -2.10 5.46
CA ASP A 28 10.38 -2.99 6.59
C ASP A 28 9.63 -4.27 6.16
N LEU A 29 8.57 -4.13 5.37
CA LEU A 29 7.80 -5.26 4.85
C LEU A 29 8.54 -5.99 3.73
N GLN A 30 9.36 -5.28 2.96
CA GLN A 30 10.17 -5.85 1.89
C GLN A 30 11.12 -6.91 2.42
N VAL A 31 11.85 -6.61 3.51
CA VAL A 31 12.84 -7.55 4.06
C VAL A 31 12.15 -8.81 4.59
N LEU A 32 10.99 -8.66 5.24
CA LEU A 32 10.19 -9.81 5.70
C LEU A 32 9.68 -10.65 4.52
N CYS A 33 9.19 -10.01 3.46
CA CYS A 33 8.76 -10.73 2.26
C CYS A 33 9.95 -11.43 1.56
N ALA A 34 11.12 -10.80 1.48
CA ALA A 34 12.31 -11.40 0.90
C ALA A 34 12.80 -12.63 1.71
N ALA A 35 12.70 -12.58 3.04
CA ALA A 35 12.98 -13.73 3.91
C ALA A 35 11.99 -14.87 3.65
N ALA A 36 10.69 -14.57 3.62
CA ALA A 36 9.65 -15.56 3.29
C ALA A 36 9.87 -16.20 1.90
N GLN A 37 10.33 -15.42 0.92
CA GLN A 37 10.66 -15.94 -0.41
C GLN A 37 11.85 -16.90 -0.39
N THR A 38 12.84 -16.65 0.47
CA THR A 38 14.05 -17.47 0.61
C THR A 38 13.74 -18.78 1.34
N HIS A 39 12.90 -18.73 2.38
CA HIS A 39 12.51 -19.88 3.20
C HIS A 39 11.31 -20.66 2.63
N GLY A 40 10.60 -20.09 1.64
CA GLY A 40 9.38 -20.66 1.06
C GLY A 40 8.10 -20.23 1.79
N CYS A 41 8.18 -19.94 3.09
CA CYS A 41 7.12 -19.33 3.87
C CYS A 41 7.70 -18.40 4.95
N LEU A 42 6.85 -17.54 5.51
CA LEU A 42 7.19 -16.72 6.67
C LEU A 42 6.87 -17.49 7.95
N ASP A 43 7.83 -18.29 8.42
CA ASP A 43 7.77 -19.01 9.70
C ASP A 43 8.60 -18.32 10.79
N GLU A 44 8.71 -18.94 11.96
CA GLU A 44 9.46 -18.37 13.08
C GLU A 44 10.95 -18.18 12.76
N GLU A 45 11.55 -19.10 11.99
CA GLU A 45 12.96 -19.02 11.61
C GLU A 45 13.20 -17.87 10.64
N ALA A 46 12.33 -17.72 9.62
CA ALA A 46 12.39 -16.61 8.67
C ALA A 46 12.20 -15.24 9.38
N ILE A 47 11.31 -15.16 10.37
CA ILE A 47 11.12 -13.95 11.16
C ILE A 47 12.34 -13.65 12.02
N ASP A 48 12.90 -14.64 12.71
CA ASP A 48 14.05 -14.45 13.60
C ASP A 48 15.33 -14.08 12.84
N ALA A 49 15.48 -14.53 11.58
CA ALA A 49 16.57 -14.13 10.72
C ALA A 49 16.57 -12.62 10.40
N VAL A 50 15.38 -12.01 10.31
CA VAL A 50 15.21 -10.57 9.98
C VAL A 50 15.10 -9.71 11.23
N LEU A 51 14.38 -10.18 12.25
CA LEU A 51 14.05 -9.45 13.47
C LEU A 51 14.50 -10.25 14.71
N PRO A 52 15.81 -10.42 14.93
CA PRO A 52 16.31 -11.18 16.06
C PRO A 52 15.86 -10.55 17.38
N GLY A 53 15.35 -11.37 18.29
CA GLY A 53 14.89 -10.94 19.61
C GLY A 53 13.45 -10.41 19.67
N ILE A 54 12.68 -10.53 18.58
CA ILE A 54 11.24 -10.26 18.63
C ILE A 54 10.55 -11.24 19.58
N SER A 55 9.64 -10.74 20.42
CA SER A 55 8.86 -11.59 21.32
C SER A 55 7.92 -12.51 20.53
N ALA A 56 7.53 -13.65 21.12
CA ALA A 56 6.54 -14.55 20.52
C ALA A 56 5.20 -13.85 20.18
N ARG A 57 4.78 -12.89 21.02
CA ARG A 57 3.61 -12.03 20.75
C ARG A 57 3.84 -11.12 19.55
N GLY A 58 5.04 -10.56 19.42
CA GLY A 58 5.46 -9.77 18.26
C GLY A 58 5.37 -10.58 16.96
N ARG A 59 5.90 -11.82 16.94
CA ARG A 59 5.78 -12.73 15.78
C ARG A 59 4.33 -12.97 15.40
N THR A 60 3.49 -13.25 16.39
CA THR A 60 2.05 -13.50 16.18
C THR A 60 1.35 -12.28 15.57
N ASN A 61 1.64 -11.08 16.07
CA ASN A 61 1.09 -9.85 15.55
C ASN A 61 1.58 -9.55 14.14
N LEU A 62 2.85 -9.80 13.86
CA LEU A 62 3.45 -9.61 12.55
C LEU A 62 2.80 -10.53 11.51
N LEU A 63 2.68 -11.84 11.79
CA LEU A 63 2.00 -12.79 10.91
C LEU A 63 0.54 -12.40 10.67
N ARG A 64 -0.17 -11.98 11.73
CA ARG A 64 -1.56 -11.52 11.61
C ARG A 64 -1.65 -10.28 10.72
N HIS A 65 -0.76 -9.30 10.91
CA HIS A 65 -0.74 -8.08 10.12
C HIS A 65 -0.43 -8.40 8.65
N MET A 66 0.61 -9.19 8.37
CA MET A 66 0.96 -9.59 7.00
C MET A 66 -0.15 -10.37 6.29
N GLY A 67 -0.91 -11.19 7.02
CA GLY A 67 -2.10 -11.85 6.50
C GLY A 67 -3.25 -10.88 6.23
N TYR A 68 -3.45 -9.88 7.11
CA TYR A 68 -4.49 -8.85 6.97
C TYR A 68 -4.27 -7.97 5.73
N ILE A 69 -3.03 -7.55 5.45
CA ILE A 69 -2.69 -6.81 4.23
C ILE A 69 -2.43 -7.72 3.01
N HIS A 70 -2.77 -9.02 3.13
CA HIS A 70 -2.69 -10.02 2.07
C HIS A 70 -1.30 -10.21 1.45
N LEU A 71 -0.21 -9.94 2.17
CA LEU A 71 1.14 -10.26 1.70
C LEU A 71 1.45 -11.75 1.82
N ILE A 72 0.89 -12.42 2.83
CA ILE A 72 0.97 -13.88 3.02
C ILE A 72 -0.43 -14.51 3.05
N ASP A 73 -0.52 -15.78 2.72
CA ASP A 73 -1.73 -16.60 2.90
C ASP A 73 -1.79 -17.25 4.30
N ARG A 74 -2.79 -18.10 4.52
CA ARG A 74 -2.99 -18.78 5.81
C ARG A 74 -1.87 -19.77 6.19
N SER A 75 -1.07 -20.20 5.22
CA SER A 75 0.10 -21.07 5.43
C SER A 75 1.38 -20.28 5.70
N GLY A 76 1.33 -18.94 5.63
CA GLY A 76 2.52 -18.10 5.69
C GLY A 76 3.25 -17.96 4.35
N SER A 77 2.73 -18.52 3.27
CA SER A 77 3.33 -18.42 1.94
C SER A 77 3.01 -17.06 1.32
N LEU A 78 3.95 -16.49 0.55
CA LEU A 78 3.71 -15.22 -0.13
C LEU A 78 2.59 -15.32 -1.16
N THR A 79 1.69 -14.35 -1.15
CA THR A 79 0.72 -14.14 -2.23
C THR A 79 1.40 -13.46 -3.42
N GLY A 80 0.64 -13.18 -4.49
CA GLY A 80 1.11 -12.33 -5.58
C GLY A 80 1.51 -10.92 -5.12
N LEU A 81 0.85 -10.40 -4.07
CA LEU A 81 1.19 -9.12 -3.45
C LEU A 81 2.49 -9.19 -2.68
N GLY A 82 2.65 -10.23 -1.84
CA GLY A 82 3.88 -10.45 -1.08
C GLY A 82 5.11 -10.59 -1.97
N ARG A 83 4.99 -11.31 -3.10
CA ARG A 83 6.09 -11.42 -4.06
C ARG A 83 6.46 -10.09 -4.71
N ARG A 84 5.48 -9.24 -5.02
CA ARG A 84 5.75 -7.89 -5.53
C ARG A 84 6.45 -7.04 -4.47
N CYS A 85 5.96 -7.06 -3.23
CA CYS A 85 6.56 -6.37 -2.11
C CYS A 85 8.03 -6.82 -1.89
N ALA A 86 8.32 -8.12 -1.93
CA ALA A 86 9.70 -8.62 -1.86
C ALA A 86 10.60 -8.01 -2.95
N SER A 87 10.11 -7.91 -4.18
CA SER A 87 10.89 -7.43 -5.33
C SER A 87 11.03 -5.91 -5.42
N ALA A 88 9.97 -5.16 -5.16
CA ALA A 88 9.87 -3.73 -5.44
C ALA A 88 9.80 -2.87 -4.17
N GLY A 89 9.55 -3.49 -3.01
CA GLY A 89 9.37 -2.79 -1.75
C GLY A 89 8.00 -2.14 -1.56
N GLU A 90 7.09 -2.25 -2.53
CA GLU A 90 5.77 -1.64 -2.45
C GLU A 90 4.75 -2.55 -1.74
N ALA A 91 3.97 -1.98 -0.82
CA ALA A 91 2.87 -2.65 -0.13
C ALA A 91 1.66 -1.71 -0.01
N PRO A 92 0.43 -2.25 0.14
CA PRO A 92 -0.75 -1.41 0.30
C PRO A 92 -0.72 -0.74 1.68
N SER A 93 -0.91 0.57 1.70
CA SER A 93 -1.11 1.39 2.89
C SER A 93 -2.53 1.96 2.86
N TRP A 94 -3.28 1.76 3.94
CA TRP A 94 -4.65 2.26 4.07
C TRP A 94 -4.62 3.54 4.88
N GLU A 95 -5.01 4.65 4.25
CA GLU A 95 -5.06 5.94 4.90
C GLU A 95 -6.46 6.53 4.84
N GLN A 96 -7.05 6.78 6.00
CA GLN A 96 -8.27 7.55 6.12
C GLN A 96 -7.96 9.03 6.24
N GLY A 97 -8.65 9.87 5.48
CA GLY A 97 -8.41 11.30 5.52
C GLY A 97 -9.30 12.12 4.59
N VAL A 98 -9.02 13.42 4.55
CA VAL A 98 -9.57 14.32 3.54
C VAL A 98 -8.59 14.37 2.37
N TYR A 99 -9.10 14.17 1.16
CA TYR A 99 -8.32 14.16 -0.07
C TYR A 99 -8.93 15.10 -1.08
N HIS A 100 -8.06 15.84 -1.78
CA HIS A 100 -8.37 16.48 -3.04
C HIS A 100 -8.10 15.49 -4.16
N LEU A 101 -9.13 15.14 -4.92
CA LEU A 101 -9.03 14.23 -6.07
C LEU A 101 -9.13 15.04 -7.36
N LEU A 102 -8.19 14.82 -8.28
CA LEU A 102 -8.32 15.25 -9.66
C LEU A 102 -9.08 14.16 -10.43
N VAL A 103 -10.30 14.46 -10.86
CA VAL A 103 -11.17 13.51 -11.56
C VAL A 103 -11.37 13.95 -13.00
N ALA A 104 -11.05 13.06 -13.94
CA ALA A 104 -11.42 13.23 -15.34
C ALA A 104 -12.79 12.59 -15.61
N SER A 105 -13.64 13.32 -16.32
CA SER A 105 -14.94 12.85 -16.78
C SER A 105 -15.04 12.95 -18.31
N HIS A 106 -15.46 11.86 -18.95
CA HIS A 106 -15.71 11.83 -20.38
C HIS A 106 -16.72 10.73 -20.74
N PRO A 107 -17.63 10.93 -21.72
CA PRO A 107 -18.63 9.92 -22.09
C PRO A 107 -18.08 8.55 -22.48
N LEU A 108 -16.84 8.48 -23.00
CA LEU A 108 -16.20 7.22 -23.41
C LEU A 108 -15.73 6.35 -22.24
N PHE A 109 -15.23 6.96 -21.16
CA PHE A 109 -14.58 6.24 -20.06
C PHE A 109 -15.25 6.46 -18.70
N GLY A 110 -16.23 7.35 -18.61
CA GLY A 110 -16.88 7.69 -17.34
C GLY A 110 -16.00 8.62 -16.49
N CYS A 111 -15.98 8.38 -15.18
CA CYS A 111 -15.19 9.16 -14.22
C CYS A 111 -13.98 8.36 -13.73
N HIS A 112 -12.79 8.95 -13.83
CA HIS A 112 -11.55 8.35 -13.35
C HIS A 112 -10.77 9.34 -12.49
N VAL A 113 -10.29 8.87 -11.34
CA VAL A 113 -9.31 9.60 -10.53
C VAL A 113 -7.97 9.53 -11.27
N LEU A 114 -7.40 10.69 -11.57
CA LEU A 114 -6.10 10.83 -12.20
C LEU A 114 -5.00 11.05 -11.17
N ASP A 115 -5.31 11.80 -10.12
CA ASP A 115 -4.38 12.17 -9.07
C ASP A 115 -5.14 12.40 -7.75
N PHE A 116 -4.42 12.31 -6.64
CA PHE A 116 -4.94 12.65 -5.33
C PHE A 116 -3.89 13.35 -4.48
N LYS A 117 -4.35 14.26 -3.63
CA LYS A 117 -3.52 14.89 -2.60
C LYS A 117 -4.27 14.82 -1.28
N ARG A 118 -3.65 14.20 -0.28
CA ARG A 118 -4.15 14.29 1.10
C ARG A 118 -4.07 15.75 1.54
N THR A 119 -5.16 16.28 2.08
CA THR A 119 -5.12 17.58 2.75
C THR A 119 -4.23 17.38 3.97
N SER A 120 -3.07 18.05 3.99
CA SER A 120 -2.17 18.03 5.14
C SER A 120 -2.98 18.43 6.37
N GLY A 121 -2.92 17.61 7.42
CA GLY A 121 -3.49 17.96 8.71
C GLY A 121 -2.94 19.30 9.20
N ASP A 122 -3.64 19.89 10.15
CA ASP A 122 -3.22 21.17 10.74
C ASP A 122 -1.85 21.05 11.43
N ALA A 123 -1.36 22.13 12.04
CA ALA A 123 -0.03 22.17 12.65
C ALA A 123 0.20 21.09 13.75
N PHE A 124 -0.83 20.37 14.19
CA PHE A 124 -0.73 19.27 15.16
C PHE A 124 -0.53 17.89 14.52
N ASP A 125 -0.60 17.76 13.19
CA ASP A 125 -0.45 16.49 12.45
C ASP A 125 0.97 16.31 11.86
N ARG A 126 1.97 17.01 12.41
CA ARG A 126 3.38 16.98 11.96
C ARG A 126 4.29 16.03 12.74
N ASP A 127 3.72 15.18 13.60
CA ASP A 127 4.52 14.29 14.46
C ASP A 127 5.41 13.31 13.67
N PHE A 128 5.14 13.09 12.38
CA PHE A 128 5.90 12.20 11.50
C PHE A 128 6.74 12.92 10.43
N ASP A 129 6.65 14.26 10.32
CA ASP A 129 7.35 15.06 9.29
C ASP A 129 8.77 15.52 9.73
N SER A 130 9.30 14.97 10.83
CA SER A 130 10.58 15.39 11.42
C SER A 130 11.63 14.28 11.54
N VAL A 131 11.89 13.57 10.44
CA VAL A 131 13.09 12.74 10.28
C VAL A 131 13.97 13.28 9.16
#